data_AF-A0A835KSM4-F1
#
_entry.id   AF-A0A835KSM4-F1
#
_cell.length_a   1.000
_cell.length_b   1.000
_cell.length_c   1.000
_cell.angle_alpha   90.00
_cell.angle_beta   90.00
_cell.angle_gamma   90.00
#
_symmetry.space_group_name_H-M   'P 1'
#
loop_
_entity.id
_entity.type
_entity.pdbx_description
1 polymer ?
#
loop_
_entity_poly.entity_id
_entity_poly.type
_entity_poly.pdbx_seq_one_letter_code
_entity_poly.pdbx_strand_id
1 'polypeptide(L)'
;MGIMTFFFIGLFQYWVSQGNKWCDFCKIFISNNPFSIRTHELGKRHKDNVTKRLSTMQKESDAKDKEQQQAARALQQIEAKAKKSYQKDLENSQRNVDGDSSAAPGDGCVWFSCFYISMIQYIL
;
A
#
# COMPACT_ATOMS: atom_id res chain seq x y z
N MET A 1 -68.97 -25.92 33.64
CA MET A 1 -68.31 -25.85 32.31
C MET A 1 -67.23 -24.78 32.33
N GLY A 2 -66.25 -24.97 33.22
CA GLY A 2 -64.97 -24.30 33.13
C GLY A 2 -64.03 -25.22 32.37
N ILE A 3 -63.23 -24.65 31.47
CA ILE A 3 -61.95 -25.12 30.93
C ILE A 3 -61.33 -23.82 30.37
N MET A 4 -60.52 -23.12 31.17
CA MET A 4 -59.05 -23.18 31.09
C MET A 4 -58.46 -22.68 29.75
N THR A 5 -58.78 -21.45 29.32
CA THR A 5 -58.15 -20.87 28.11
C THR A 5 -57.57 -19.47 28.29
N PHE A 6 -57.15 -19.10 29.52
CA PHE A 6 -56.53 -17.78 29.76
C PHE A 6 -55.15 -17.79 30.44
N PHE A 7 -54.45 -18.92 30.50
CA PHE A 7 -53.14 -18.95 31.18
C PHE A 7 -52.09 -19.76 30.43
N PHE A 8 -51.81 -19.39 29.19
CA PHE A 8 -50.66 -19.95 28.46
C PHE A 8 -49.95 -18.90 27.60
N ILE A 9 -49.72 -17.71 28.16
CA ILE A 9 -48.75 -16.78 27.60
C ILE A 9 -47.82 -16.37 28.71
N GLY A 10 -46.53 -16.63 28.53
CA GLY A 10 -45.51 -15.76 29.13
C GLY A 10 -44.41 -16.39 29.97
N LEU A 11 -43.83 -17.51 29.56
CA LEU A 11 -42.44 -17.83 29.95
C LEU A 11 -41.67 -18.34 28.72
N PHE A 12 -41.72 -17.57 27.62
CA PHE A 12 -40.60 -17.63 26.69
C PHE A 12 -39.42 -16.99 27.43
N GLN A 13 -38.59 -17.80 28.08
CA GLN A 13 -37.26 -17.36 28.46
C GLN A 13 -36.54 -17.00 27.16
N TYR A 14 -36.37 -15.71 26.94
CA TYR A 14 -35.50 -15.22 25.87
C TYR A 14 -34.07 -15.64 26.21
N TRP A 15 -33.68 -16.82 25.75
CA TRP A 15 -32.29 -17.24 25.83
C TRP A 15 -31.52 -16.43 24.80
N VAL A 16 -30.81 -15.42 25.28
CA VAL A 16 -29.77 -14.76 24.49
C VAL A 16 -28.47 -15.52 24.73
N SER A 17 -27.86 -16.04 23.67
CA SER A 17 -26.48 -16.52 23.76
C SER A 17 -25.61 -15.34 24.19
N GLN A 18 -24.97 -15.46 25.35
CA GLN A 18 -23.93 -14.51 25.76
C GLN A 18 -22.75 -14.71 24.81
N GLY A 19 -22.70 -13.94 23.72
CA GLY A 19 -21.67 -14.05 22.69
C GLY A 19 -20.30 -13.62 23.24
N ASN A 20 -19.26 -14.41 22.94
CA ASN A 20 -17.89 -14.09 23.36
C ASN A 20 -17.39 -12.79 22.68
N LYS A 21 -16.60 -12.00 23.41
CA LYS A 21 -15.96 -10.79 22.89
C LYS A 21 -14.63 -11.16 22.24
N TRP A 22 -14.37 -10.61 21.06
CA TRP A 22 -13.08 -10.75 20.36
C TRP A 22 -12.14 -9.60 20.73
N CYS A 23 -10.85 -9.89 20.90
CA CYS A 23 -9.82 -8.87 21.08
C CYS A 23 -8.85 -8.84 19.89
N ASP A 24 -8.69 -7.67 19.26
CA ASP A 24 -7.87 -7.52 18.04
C ASP A 24 -6.36 -7.63 18.29
N PHE A 25 -5.87 -7.18 19.45
CA PHE A 25 -4.45 -7.22 19.78
C PHE A 25 -4.00 -8.61 20.23
N CYS A 26 -4.90 -9.34 20.89
CA CYS A 26 -4.61 -10.64 21.48
C CYS A 26 -5.07 -11.81 20.59
N LYS A 27 -5.98 -11.57 19.64
CA LYS A 27 -6.57 -12.60 18.77
C LYS A 27 -7.11 -13.81 19.53
N ILE A 28 -7.82 -13.55 20.63
CA ILE A 28 -8.50 -14.57 21.42
C ILE A 28 -9.94 -14.16 21.69
N PHE A 29 -10.80 -15.17 21.83
CA PHE A 29 -12.17 -14.98 22.31
C PHE A 29 -12.17 -14.97 23.85
N ILE A 30 -12.83 -13.96 24.40
CA ILE A 30 -12.99 -13.74 25.84
C ILE A 30 -14.47 -13.93 26.17
N SER A 31 -14.75 -14.55 27.32
CA SER A 31 -16.13 -14.68 27.81
C SER A 31 -16.76 -13.30 28.06
N ASN A 32 -18.05 -13.15 27.81
CA ASN A 32 -18.82 -11.91 28.02
C ASN A 32 -19.11 -11.63 29.49
N ASN A 33 -18.10 -11.68 30.34
CA ASN A 33 -18.20 -11.29 31.73
C ASN A 33 -17.38 -10.00 31.93
N PRO A 34 -17.93 -8.91 32.51
CA PRO A 34 -17.19 -7.66 32.66
C PRO A 34 -15.88 -7.82 33.44
N PHE A 35 -15.80 -8.81 34.34
CA PHE A 35 -14.57 -9.12 35.06
C PHE A 35 -13.49 -9.74 34.17
N SER A 36 -13.84 -10.69 33.29
CA SER A 36 -12.87 -11.32 32.39
C SER A 36 -12.35 -10.35 31.34
N ILE A 37 -13.20 -9.44 30.86
CA ILE A 37 -12.81 -8.38 29.93
C ILE A 37 -11.79 -7.43 30.58
N ARG A 38 -12.09 -6.91 31.79
CA ARG A 38 -11.17 -6.02 32.51
C ARG A 38 -9.83 -6.69 32.83
N THR A 39 -9.87 -7.95 33.27
CA THR A 39 -8.65 -8.70 33.58
C THR A 39 -7.81 -8.94 32.31
N HIS A 40 -8.45 -9.16 31.17
CA HIS A 40 -7.77 -9.29 29.88
C HIS A 40 -7.08 -7.98 29.45
N GLU A 41 -7.79 -6.86 29.48
CA GLU A 41 -7.27 -5.53 29.09
C GLU A 41 -6.12 -5.08 29.99
N LEU A 42 -6.21 -5.39 31.29
CA LEU A 42 -5.17 -5.06 32.26
C LEU A 42 -3.99 -6.06 32.25
N GLY A 43 -4.15 -7.21 31.60
CA GLY A 43 -3.15 -8.27 31.53
C GLY A 43 -1.88 -7.83 30.81
N LYS A 44 -0.72 -8.31 31.27
CA LYS A 44 0.59 -7.99 30.69
C LYS A 44 0.64 -8.28 29.19
N ARG A 45 0.14 -9.45 28.77
CA ARG A 45 0.13 -9.85 27.35
C ARG A 45 -0.60 -8.85 26.45
N HIS A 46 -1.74 -8.31 26.90
CA HIS A 46 -2.49 -7.34 26.14
C HIS A 46 -1.71 -6.03 26.01
N LYS A 47 -1.20 -5.51 27.13
CA LYS A 47 -0.37 -4.30 27.16
C LYS A 47 0.89 -4.41 26.31
N ASP A 48 1.59 -5.55 26.39
CA ASP A 48 2.81 -5.80 25.62
C ASP A 48 2.53 -5.86 24.11
N ASN A 49 1.41 -6.46 23.70
CA ASN A 49 1.01 -6.48 22.30
C ASN A 49 0.62 -5.10 21.78
N VAL A 50 -0.05 -4.29 22.61
CA VAL A 50 -0.44 -2.91 22.28
C VAL A 50 0.80 -2.02 22.14
N THR A 51 1.74 -2.06 23.09
CA THR A 51 2.98 -1.27 23.03
C THR A 51 3.84 -1.70 21.85
N LYS A 52 3.96 -3.01 21.60
CA LYS A 52 4.66 -3.53 20.41
C LYS A 52 4.01 -3.01 19.14
N ARG A 53 2.68 -3.09 19.01
CA ARG A 53 1.98 -2.59 17.83
C ARG A 53 2.17 -1.09 17.63
N LEU A 54 2.12 -0.30 18.71
CA LEU A 54 2.39 1.14 18.63
C LEU A 54 3.80 1.42 18.12
N SER A 55 4.80 0.71 18.65
CA SER A 55 6.20 0.87 18.25
C SER A 55 6.45 0.45 16.79
N THR A 56 5.77 -0.59 16.30
CA THR A 56 5.89 -1.00 14.89
C THR A 56 5.25 0.01 13.96
N MET A 57 4.06 0.55 14.31
CA MET A 57 3.40 1.56 13.48
C MET A 57 4.25 2.83 13.33
N GLN A 58 4.87 3.29 14.42
CA GLN A 58 5.77 4.46 14.39
C GLN A 58 7.01 4.21 13.53
N LYS A 59 7.65 3.05 13.66
CA LYS A 59 8.80 2.70 12.82
C LYS A 59 8.43 2.56 11.35
N GLU A 60 7.27 1.97 11.06
CA GLU A 60 6.74 1.84 9.71
C GLU A 60 6.39 3.21 9.10
N SER A 61 5.84 4.15 9.87
CA SER A 61 5.61 5.52 9.37
C SER A 61 6.92 6.21 9.06
N ASP A 62 7.91 6.15 9.95
CA ASP A 62 9.21 6.81 9.73
C ASP A 62 9.96 6.21 8.52
N ALA A 63 9.84 4.89 8.31
CA ALA A 63 10.42 4.23 7.14
C ALA A 63 9.71 4.65 5.85
N LYS A 64 8.38 4.65 5.85
CA LYS A 64 7.56 5.08 4.70
C LYS A 64 7.82 6.53 4.34
N ASP A 65 7.95 7.42 5.33
CA ASP A 65 8.24 8.83 5.07
C ASP A 65 9.61 9.04 4.42
N LYS A 66 10.61 8.24 4.81
CA LYS A 66 11.93 8.25 4.16
C LYS A 66 11.88 7.73 2.73
N GLU A 67 11.18 6.61 2.49
CA GLU A 67 10.99 6.06 1.15
C GLU A 67 10.24 7.04 0.24
N GLN A 68 9.17 7.66 0.74
CA GLN A 68 8.42 8.69 0.03
C GLN A 68 9.28 9.93 -0.26
N GLN A 69 10.11 10.37 0.70
CA GLN A 69 11.01 11.50 0.48
C GLN A 69 12.07 11.18 -0.59
N GLN A 70 12.62 9.96 -0.59
CA GLN A 70 13.57 9.53 -1.61
C GLN A 70 12.92 9.45 -2.99
N ALA A 71 11.71 8.88 -3.08
CA ALA A 71 10.93 8.84 -4.30
C ALA A 71 10.61 10.25 -4.82
N ALA A 72 10.18 11.17 -3.95
CA ALA A 72 9.92 12.56 -4.33
C ALA A 72 11.18 13.27 -4.86
N ARG A 73 12.34 13.06 -4.23
CA ARG A 73 13.62 13.61 -4.72
C ARG A 73 13.99 13.04 -6.10
N ALA A 74 13.80 11.74 -6.31
CA ALA A 74 14.07 11.11 -7.60
C ALA A 74 13.15 11.68 -8.70
N LEU A 75 11.85 11.84 -8.40
CA LEU A 75 10.89 12.45 -9.32
C LEU A 75 11.27 13.89 -9.67
N GLN A 76 11.65 14.71 -8.68
CA GLN A 76 12.12 16.08 -8.92
C GLN A 76 13.35 16.13 -9.86
N GLN A 77 14.28 15.20 -9.72
CA GLN A 77 15.45 15.12 -10.62
C GLN A 77 15.06 14.71 -12.03
N ILE A 78 14.12 13.78 -12.19
CA ILE A 78 13.60 13.35 -13.49
C ILE A 78 12.88 14.53 -14.16
N GLU A 79 12.01 15.23 -13.44
CA GLU A 79 11.30 16.41 -13.94
C GLU A 79 12.26 17.52 -14.36
N ALA A 80 13.30 17.78 -13.57
CA ALA A 80 14.30 18.80 -13.91
C ALA A 80 15.08 18.43 -15.18
N LYS A 81 15.47 17.16 -15.35
CA LYS A 81 16.14 16.67 -16.56
C LYS A 81 15.21 16.73 -17.77
N ALA A 82 13.96 16.29 -17.61
CA ALA A 82 12.95 16.32 -18.67
C ALA A 82 12.69 17.76 -19.14
N LYS A 83 12.51 18.71 -18.20
CA LYS A 83 12.33 20.14 -18.52
C LYS A 83 13.53 20.72 -19.27
N LYS A 84 14.76 20.40 -18.85
CA LYS A 84 15.97 20.85 -19.55
C LYS A 84 16.09 20.28 -20.97
N SER A 85 15.82 18.99 -21.14
CA SER A 85 15.79 18.39 -22.49
C SER A 85 14.74 19.06 -23.35
N TYR A 86 13.53 19.23 -22.83
CA TYR A 86 12.43 19.86 -23.55
C TYR A 86 12.76 21.29 -24.00
N GLN A 87 13.38 22.10 -23.13
CA GLN A 87 13.83 23.44 -23.50
C GLN A 87 14.87 23.41 -24.62
N LYS A 88 15.86 22.52 -24.53
CA LYS A 88 16.87 22.34 -25.57
C LYS A 88 16.28 21.88 -26.90
N ASP A 89 15.28 21.01 -26.85
CA ASP A 89 14.58 20.53 -28.04
C ASP A 89 13.77 21.65 -28.69
N LEU A 90 13.11 22.52 -27.92
CA LEU A 90 12.45 23.72 -28.45
C LEU A 90 13.44 24.66 -29.15
N GLU A 91 14.58 24.95 -28.51
CA GLU A 91 15.64 25.76 -29.13
C GLU A 91 16.21 25.10 -30.39
N ASN A 92 16.33 23.77 -30.40
CA ASN A 92 16.80 23.02 -31.56
C ASN A 92 15.78 22.95 -32.69
N SER A 93 14.49 22.87 -32.36
CA SER A 93 13.39 22.95 -33.32
C SER A 93 13.33 24.34 -33.96
N GLN A 94 13.50 25.41 -33.17
CA GLN A 94 13.62 26.77 -33.71
C GLN A 94 14.82 26.91 -34.65
N ARG A 95 16.00 26.42 -34.23
CA ARG A 95 17.20 26.40 -35.09
C ARG A 95 17.07 25.53 -36.34
N ASN A 96 16.29 24.45 -36.32
CA ASN A 96 16.02 23.64 -37.52
C ASN A 96 15.02 24.32 -38.46
N VAL A 97 14.05 25.06 -37.93
CA VAL A 97 13.15 25.88 -38.76
C VAL A 97 13.91 26.99 -39.49
N ASP A 98 14.96 27.54 -38.86
CA ASP A 98 15.82 28.57 -39.47
C ASP A 98 17.04 28.00 -40.23
N GLY A 99 17.25 26.67 -40.23
CA GLY A 99 18.52 26.04 -40.56
C GLY A 99 18.48 24.66 -41.26
N ASP A 100 17.38 24.31 -41.94
CA ASP A 100 17.36 23.20 -42.91
C ASP A 100 16.93 23.76 -44.27
N SER A 101 17.86 24.31 -45.06
CA SER A 101 18.87 23.55 -45.79
C SER A 101 20.05 23.02 -44.96
N SER A 102 20.08 21.69 -44.78
CA SER A 102 21.23 20.83 -44.50
C SER A 102 21.84 20.82 -43.09
N ALA A 103 21.39 19.87 -42.24
CA ALA A 103 22.27 18.96 -41.49
C ALA A 103 21.44 18.07 -40.53
N ALA A 104 21.22 16.81 -40.90
CA ALA A 104 20.72 15.79 -39.99
C ALA A 104 21.90 14.99 -39.41
N PRO A 105 22.15 15.03 -38.09
CA PRO A 105 22.83 13.95 -37.39
C PRO A 105 21.75 13.04 -36.79
N GLY A 106 21.32 12.04 -37.57
CA GLY A 106 20.53 10.93 -37.06
C GLY A 106 21.46 9.83 -36.58
N ASP A 107 21.58 9.64 -35.27
CA ASP A 107 22.23 8.45 -34.70
C ASP A 107 21.59 8.09 -33.35
N GLY A 108 20.95 6.92 -33.28
CA GLY A 108 20.41 6.42 -32.00
C GLY A 108 19.72 5.06 -32.01
N CYS A 109 19.35 4.47 -33.16
CA CYS A 109 18.64 3.18 -33.19
C CYS A 109 19.37 2.02 -33.91
N VAL A 110 20.57 2.22 -34.48
CA VAL A 110 21.21 1.18 -35.31
C VAL A 110 22.00 0.13 -34.50
N TRP A 111 22.26 0.37 -33.21
CA TRP A 111 23.13 -0.48 -32.39
C TRP A 111 22.52 -1.84 -32.02
N PHE A 112 21.20 -1.96 -31.86
CA PHE A 112 20.57 -3.23 -31.48
C PHE A 112 20.38 -4.18 -32.68
N SER A 113 20.21 -3.63 -33.88
CA SER A 113 19.98 -4.42 -35.10
C SER A 113 21.27 -5.04 -35.63
N CYS A 114 22.41 -4.33 -35.54
CA CYS A 114 23.66 -4.77 -36.16
C CYS A 114 24.34 -5.91 -35.40
N PHE A 115 24.22 -5.96 -34.07
CA PHE A 115 24.80 -7.04 -33.26
C PHE A 115 24.07 -8.38 -33.47
N TYR A 116 22.76 -8.33 -33.73
CA TYR A 116 21.94 -9.53 -33.97
C TYR A 116 22.24 -10.19 -35.32
N ILE A 117 22.57 -9.41 -36.35
CA ILE A 117 22.88 -9.93 -37.70
C ILE A 117 24.27 -10.58 -37.73
N SER A 118 25.27 -10.02 -37.05
CA SER A 118 26.63 -10.59 -36.99
C SER A 118 26.71 -11.92 -36.22
N MET A 119 25.78 -12.18 -35.29
CA MET A 119 25.74 -13.44 -34.54
C MET A 119 25.17 -14.61 -35.36
N ILE A 120 24.29 -14.34 -36.33
CA ILE A 120 23.69 -15.35 -37.21
C ILE A 120 24.71 -15.88 -38.23
N GLN A 121 25.67 -15.05 -38.67
CA GLN A 121 26.69 -15.43 -39.65
C GLN A 121 27.81 -16.35 -39.10
N TYR A 122 27.93 -16.47 -37.78
CA TYR A 122 28.95 -17.31 -37.12
C TYR A 122 28.44 -18.71 -36.72
N ILE A 123 27.20 -19.07 -37.06
CA ILE A 123 26.55 -20.35 -36.70
C ILE A 123 26.24 -21.22 -37.95
N LEU A 124 26.55 -20.75 -39.16
CA LEU A 124 26.45 -21.48 -40.44
C LEU A 124 27.83 -21.56 -41.10
#